data_AF-A0A1F7GH53-F1
#
_entry.id   AF-A0A1F7GH53-F1
#
_cell.length_a   1.000
_cell.length_b   1.000
_cell.length_c   1.000
_cell.angle_alpha   90.00
_cell.angle_beta   90.00
_cell.angle_gamma   90.00
#
_symmetry.space_group_name_H-M   'P 1'
#
loop_
_entity.id
_entity.type
_entity.pdbx_description
1 polymer ?
#
loop_
_entity_poly.entity_id
_entity_poly.type
_entity_poly.pdbx_seq_one_letter_code
_entity_poly.pdbx_strand_id
1 'polypeptide(L)'
;MNHLLSHIRNEIKAHSFDYLILILGAMLFLSTLSVFKGDRWTQFLTTLVFVGSYIVWGIYHHAHAGRLHLKTVIEYILIGFTIIFLLKLLILPN
;
A
#
# COMPACT_ATOMS: atom_id res chain seq x y z
N MET A 1 -0.53 27.04 -8.83
CA MET A 1 -1.54 26.06 -8.35
C MET A 1 -2.19 25.24 -9.47
N ASN A 2 -2.53 25.81 -10.63
CA ASN A 2 -3.25 25.06 -11.70
C ASN A 2 -2.46 23.91 -12.35
N HIS A 3 -1.12 24.02 -12.45
CA HIS A 3 -0.28 23.01 -13.10
C HIS A 3 -0.12 21.71 -12.29
N LEU A 4 -0.17 21.79 -10.96
CA LEU A 4 0.00 20.63 -10.08
C LEU A 4 -1.28 19.78 -10.08
N LEU A 5 -2.44 20.45 -10.02
CA LEU A 5 -3.75 19.81 -10.12
C LEU A 5 -3.97 19.16 -11.49
N SER A 6 -3.56 19.81 -12.59
CA SER A 6 -3.67 19.20 -13.92
C SER A 6 -2.76 17.97 -14.06
N HIS A 7 -1.56 18.00 -13.48
CA HIS A 7 -0.66 16.85 -13.54
C HIS A 7 -1.20 15.66 -12.75
N ILE A 8 -1.68 15.88 -11.51
CA ILE A 8 -2.32 14.83 -10.70
C ILE A 8 -3.55 14.26 -11.41
N ARG A 9 -4.39 15.11 -11.99
CA ARG A 9 -5.60 14.66 -12.71
C ARG A 9 -5.25 13.77 -13.90
N ASN A 10 -4.20 14.13 -14.65
CA ASN A 10 -3.78 13.35 -15.81
C ASN A 10 -3.18 12.00 -15.39
N GLU A 11 -2.40 11.97 -14.32
CA GLU A 11 -1.84 10.74 -13.75
C GLU A 11 -2.94 9.79 -13.28
N ILE A 12 -3.88 10.28 -12.47
CA ILE A 12 -5.02 9.49 -11.99
C ILE A 12 -5.83 8.97 -13.17
N LYS A 13 -6.09 9.78 -14.20
CA LYS A 13 -6.79 9.32 -15.39
C LYS A 13 -6.04 8.19 -16.11
N ALA A 14 -4.73 8.33 -16.31
CA ALA A 14 -3.90 7.34 -16.99
C ALA A 14 -3.82 6.02 -16.22
N HIS A 15 -3.81 6.07 -14.89
CA HIS A 15 -3.62 4.91 -14.00
C HIS A 15 -4.84 4.62 -13.12
N SER A 16 -6.04 4.99 -13.60
CA SER A 16 -7.29 4.91 -12.81
C SER A 16 -7.53 3.52 -12.23
N PHE A 17 -7.25 2.48 -13.04
CA PHE A 17 -7.45 1.09 -12.66
C PHE A 17 -6.43 0.62 -11.61
N ASP A 18 -5.16 1.03 -11.75
CA ASP A 18 -4.10 0.71 -10.78
C ASP A 18 -4.45 1.26 -9.39
N TYR A 19 -4.93 2.51 -9.34
CA TYR A 19 -5.36 3.13 -8.09
C TYR A 19 -6.64 2.53 -7.53
N LEU A 20 -7.58 2.10 -8.38
CA LEU A 20 -8.78 1.39 -7.95
C LEU A 20 -8.43 0.08 -7.23
N ILE A 21 -7.50 -0.71 -7.77
CA ILE A 21 -7.01 -1.94 -7.14
C ILE A 21 -6.41 -1.63 -5.76
N LEU A 22 -5.59 -0.58 -5.67
CA LEU A 22 -4.97 -0.19 -4.40
C LEU A 22 -6.01 0.20 -3.35
N ILE A 23 -7.03 0.99 -3.73
CA ILE A 23 -8.11 1.40 -2.83
C ILE A 23 -8.92 0.20 -2.36
N LEU A 24 -9.32 -0.68 -3.28
CA LEU A 24 -10.07 -1.89 -2.94
C LEU A 24 -9.26 -2.83 -2.03
N GLY A 25 -7.97 -3.00 -2.31
CA GLY A 25 -7.05 -3.76 -1.46
C GLY A 25 -6.93 -3.15 -0.06
N ALA A 26 -6.83 -1.82 0.06
CA ALA A 26 -6.79 -1.13 1.34
C ALA A 26 -8.11 -1.27 2.12
N MET A 27 -9.26 -1.18 1.45
CA MET A 27 -10.57 -1.41 2.07
C MET A 27 -10.70 -2.84 2.58
N LEU A 28 -10.29 -3.83 1.78
CA LEU A 28 -10.28 -5.24 2.17
C LEU A 28 -9.36 -5.48 3.37
N PHE A 29 -8.17 -4.91 3.35
CA PHE A 29 -7.20 -4.97 4.44
C PHE A 29 -7.78 -4.45 5.75
N LEU A 30 -8.33 -3.23 5.75
CA LEU A 30 -8.94 -2.64 6.94
C LEU A 30 -10.15 -3.43 7.44
N SER A 31 -10.99 -3.91 6.53
CA SER A 31 -12.15 -4.74 6.86
C SER A 31 -11.71 -6.06 7.52
N THR A 32 -10.68 -6.70 6.98
CA THR A 32 -10.12 -7.94 7.53
C THR A 32 -9.53 -7.72 8.92
N LEU A 33 -8.74 -6.64 9.11
CA LEU A 33 -8.20 -6.30 10.43
C LEU A 33 -9.30 -6.03 11.47
N SER A 34 -10.43 -5.44 11.04
CA SER A 34 -11.58 -5.15 11.89
C SER A 34 -12.35 -6.41 12.27
N VAL A 35 -12.62 -7.30 11.31
CA VAL A 35 -13.35 -8.56 11.54
C VAL A 35 -12.55 -9.52 12.43
N PHE A 36 -11.25 -9.65 12.19
CA PHE A 36 -10.36 -10.54 12.95
C PHE A 36 -9.67 -9.82 14.11
N LYS A 37 -10.31 -8.79 14.69
CA LYS A 37 -9.74 -8.04 15.79
C LYS A 37 -9.46 -8.94 17.00
N GLY A 38 -8.22 -8.95 17.47
CA GLY A 38 -7.77 -9.74 18.61
C GLY A 38 -7.09 -11.06 18.22
N ASP A 39 -7.32 -11.56 17.00
CA ASP A 39 -6.52 -12.66 16.44
C ASP A 39 -5.22 -12.11 15.88
N ARG A 40 -4.18 -12.13 16.73
CA ARG A 40 -2.86 -11.59 16.41
C ARG A 40 -2.22 -12.28 15.20
N TRP A 41 -2.46 -13.58 15.01
CA TRP A 41 -1.84 -14.32 13.92
C TRP A 41 -2.45 -13.93 12.59
N THR A 42 -3.79 -13.88 12.53
CA THR A 42 -4.52 -13.46 11.33
C THR A 42 -4.24 -11.98 11.00
N GLN A 43 -4.18 -11.10 11.99
CA GLN A 43 -3.84 -9.69 11.77
C GLN A 43 -2.40 -9.50 11.26
N PHE A 44 -1.43 -10.26 11.80
CA PHE A 44 -0.05 -10.23 11.31
C PHE A 44 0.04 -10.73 9.86
N LEU A 45 -0.57 -11.87 9.56
CA LEU A 45 -0.55 -12.45 8.21
C LEU A 45 -1.23 -11.53 7.19
N THR A 46 -2.39 -10.96 7.57
CA THR A 46 -3.12 -9.98 6.75
C THR A 46 -2.25 -8.75 6.45
N THR A 47 -1.54 -8.24 7.45
CA THR A 47 -0.61 -7.11 7.27
C THR A 47 0.56 -7.47 6.37
N LEU A 48 1.15 -8.65 6.55
CA LEU A 48 2.26 -9.12 5.71
C LEU A 48 1.84 -9.26 4.24
N VAL A 49 0.67 -9.85 3.99
CA VAL A 49 0.11 -10.00 2.63
C VAL A 49 -0.18 -8.63 2.01
N PHE A 50 -0.80 -7.71 2.76
CA PHE A 50 -1.10 -6.37 2.26
C PHE A 50 0.17 -5.59 1.90
N VAL A 51 1.20 -5.64 2.76
CA VAL A 51 2.48 -4.97 2.52
C VAL A 51 3.21 -5.57 1.33
N GLY A 52 3.25 -6.91 1.21
CA GLY A 52 3.80 -7.57 0.04
C GLY A 52 3.09 -7.16 -1.25
N SER A 53 1.76 -7.13 -1.22
CA SER A 53 0.92 -6.68 -2.34
C SER A 53 1.18 -5.22 -2.69
N TYR A 54 1.35 -4.35 -1.70
CA TYR A 54 1.68 -2.93 -1.89
C TYR A 54 3.04 -2.72 -2.57
N ILE A 55 4.07 -3.48 -2.16
CA ILE A 55 5.39 -3.42 -2.78
C ILE A 55 5.32 -3.89 -4.23
N VAL A 56 4.66 -5.02 -4.49
CA VAL A 56 4.47 -5.56 -5.85
C VAL A 56 3.71 -4.56 -6.73
N TRP A 57 2.63 -3.97 -6.21
CA TRP A 57 1.88 -2.94 -6.91
C TRP A 57 2.74 -1.72 -7.24
N GLY A 58 3.54 -1.23 -6.27
CA GLY A 58 4.44 -0.09 -6.47
C GLY A 58 5.48 -0.33 -7.55
N ILE A 59 6.07 -1.54 -7.57
CA ILE A 59 6.99 -2.00 -8.61
C ILE A 59 6.29 -2.06 -9.96
N TYR A 60 5.13 -2.72 -10.04
CA TYR A 60 4.36 -2.86 -11.29
C TYR A 60 3.99 -1.50 -11.89
N HIS A 61 3.43 -0.61 -11.08
CA HIS A 61 3.00 0.72 -11.51
C HIS A 61 4.18 1.55 -12.05
N HIS A 62 5.34 1.55 -11.36
CA HIS A 62 6.52 2.28 -11.82
C HIS A 62 7.25 1.62 -12.99
N ALA A 63 7.22 0.29 -13.08
CA ALA A 63 7.76 -0.45 -14.22
C ALA A 63 6.95 -0.16 -15.49
N HIS A 64 5.62 -0.18 -15.40
CA HIS A 64 4.74 0.15 -16.52
C HIS A 64 4.85 1.62 -16.95
N ALA A 65 5.09 2.53 -16.00
CA ALA A 65 5.37 3.93 -16.29
C ALA A 65 6.79 4.19 -16.87
N GLY A 66 7.63 3.16 -16.99
CA GLY A 66 9.01 3.27 -17.50
C GLY A 66 9.97 4.01 -16.57
N ARG A 67 9.63 4.16 -15.28
CA ARG A 67 10.37 4.95 -14.28
C ARG A 67 10.73 4.13 -13.04
N LEU A 68 10.96 2.83 -13.21
CA LEU A 68 11.37 1.98 -12.10
C LEU A 68 12.83 2.26 -11.74
N HIS A 69 13.03 2.91 -10.59
CA HIS A 69 14.35 3.07 -9.99
C HIS A 69 14.44 2.26 -8.69
N LEU A 70 15.64 1.73 -8.40
CA LEU A 70 15.90 1.01 -7.16
C LEU A 70 15.55 1.85 -5.93
N LYS A 71 15.78 3.17 -5.99
CA LYS A 71 15.37 4.13 -4.97
C LYS A 71 13.88 4.01 -4.65
N THR A 72 13.03 4.00 -5.67
CA THR A 72 11.58 3.87 -5.51
C THR A 72 11.23 2.52 -4.89
N VAL A 73 11.83 1.42 -5.35
CA VAL A 73 11.58 0.10 -4.74
C VAL A 73 11.91 0.09 -3.24
N ILE A 74 13.04 0.69 -2.85
CA ILE A 74 13.45 0.83 -1.45
C ILE A 74 12.46 1.69 -0.66
N GLU A 75 11.97 2.79 -1.23
CA GLU A 75 10.93 3.63 -0.59
C GLU A 75 9.68 2.81 -0.25
N TYR A 76 9.17 1.99 -1.19
CA TYR A 76 7.99 1.15 -0.94
C TYR A 76 8.25 0.07 0.12
N ILE A 77 9.44 -0.53 0.11
CA ILE A 77 9.85 -1.50 1.14
C ILE A 77 9.90 -0.84 2.52
N LEU A 78 10.53 0.33 2.64
CA LEU A 78 10.64 1.07 3.91
C LEU A 78 9.27 1.51 4.45
N ILE A 79 8.38 1.99 3.57
CA ILE A 79 6.99 2.32 3.94
C ILE A 79 6.28 1.05 4.44
N GLY A 80 6.42 -0.06 3.73
CA GLY A 80 5.85 -1.35 4.10
C GLY A 80 6.29 -1.81 5.49
N PHE A 81 7.60 -1.80 5.76
CA PHE A 81 8.14 -2.13 7.08
C PHE A 81 7.61 -1.18 8.16
N THR A 82 7.56 0.13 7.88
CA THR A 82 7.03 1.12 8.82
C THR A 82 5.59 0.79 9.23
N ILE A 83 4.73 0.42 8.28
CA ILE A 83 3.34 0.02 8.56
C ILE A 83 3.29 -1.25 9.42
N ILE A 84 4.13 -2.25 9.13
CA ILE A 84 4.22 -3.48 9.94
C ILE A 84 4.59 -3.15 11.39
N PHE A 85 5.62 -2.30 11.59
CA PHE A 85 6.06 -1.91 12.93
C PHE A 85 5.01 -1.09 13.68
N LEU A 86 4.34 -0.15 13.01
CA LEU A 86 3.28 0.66 13.61
C LEU A 86 2.08 -0.19 14.04
N LEU A 87 1.63 -1.11 13.18
CA LEU A 87 0.53 -2.01 13.52
C LEU A 87 0.90 -2.95 14.66
N LYS A 88 2.14 -3.46 14.68
CA LYS A 88 2.64 -4.25 15.80
C LYS A 88 2.56 -3.47 17.11
N LEU A 89 2.95 -2.19 17.11
CA LEU A 89 2.91 -1.32 18.28
C LEU A 89 1.48 -0.99 18.74
N LEU A 90 0.52 -0.87 17.81
CA LEU A 90 -0.88 -0.58 18.12
C LEU A 90 -1.69 -1.81 18.54
N ILE A 91 -1.33 -2.99 18.03
CA ILE A 91 -2.09 -4.25 18.20
C ILE A 91 -1.56 -5.10 19.36
N LEU A 92 -0.26 -5.08 19.64
CA LEU A 92 0.26 -5.75 20.84
C LEU A 92 -0.02 -4.89 22.08
N PRO A 93 -0.83 -5.37 23.04
CA PRO A 93 -0.81 -4.79 24.37
C PRO A 93 0.55 -5.07 25.00
N ASN A 94 1.08 -4.07 25.71
CA ASN A 94 2.21 -4.25 26.63
C ASN A 94 1.93 -5.36 27.65
#